data_AF-L1JA45-F1
#
_entry.id   AF-L1JA45-F1
#
_cell.length_a   1.000
_cell.length_b   1.000
_cell.length_c   1.000
_cell.angle_alpha   90.00
_cell.angle_beta   90.00
_cell.angle_gamma   90.00
#
_symmetry.space_group_name_H-M   'P 1'
#
loop_
_entity.id
_entity.type
_entity.pdbx_description
1 polymer ?
#
loop_
_entity_poly.entity_id
_entity_poly.type
_entity_poly.pdbx_seq_one_letter_code
_entity_poly.pdbx_strand_id
1 'polypeptide(L)'
;MNQRDMRPTRLGVVQQVVGSFLDNFFDQNPISQVSLVELRGGKAEKLTELSGNSRHHKNKLEERLAAHRSAGAGMPSMRAGVVWDKRSSYDVRIFELMRPGGHLSDYRLKSAGVKVNIVGMAAELYVARAVSKRTGGSYSVATHAVQVRDMVLKHTSPSPVEEGEGGKEKPAAGMWVGFPRKSYGALGGWQCPRCMDVVKEIPADCGLCGLKLLSSSHLARSYHHLFPVQSFHELEDEEGPATSTSTCGGCGVLLGKESKHVFCGLCDGFIHEMLHVCPGCEGREAEAS
;
A
#
# COMPACT_ATOMS: atom_id res chain seq x y z
N MET A 1 11.27 22.06 -0.38
CA MET A 1 10.56 21.46 -1.53
C MET A 1 11.04 21.97 -2.88
N ASN A 2 11.35 23.26 -3.04
CA ASN A 2 11.88 23.80 -4.31
C ASN A 2 13.40 23.62 -4.53
N GLN A 3 14.09 22.98 -3.57
CA GLN A 3 15.50 22.63 -3.71
C GLN A 3 15.68 21.58 -4.81
N ARG A 4 16.79 21.71 -5.56
CA ARG A 4 17.15 20.87 -6.72
C ARG A 4 18.24 19.84 -6.41
N ASP A 5 18.45 19.53 -5.13
CA ASP A 5 19.33 18.44 -4.70
C ASP A 5 18.84 17.08 -5.20
N MET A 6 17.53 16.94 -5.42
CA MET A 6 16.94 15.87 -6.21
C MET A 6 16.34 16.44 -7.50
N ARG A 7 16.61 15.80 -8.65
CA ARG A 7 16.12 16.25 -9.97
C ARG A 7 14.70 15.73 -10.23
N PRO A 8 13.78 16.55 -10.80
CA PRO A 8 13.94 17.96 -11.16
C PRO A 8 13.88 18.92 -9.95
N THR A 9 13.07 18.61 -8.94
CA THR A 9 13.04 19.24 -7.61
C THR A 9 12.59 18.19 -6.60
N ARG A 10 12.84 18.40 -5.28
CA ARG A 10 12.28 17.50 -4.24
C ARG A 10 10.77 17.32 -4.39
N LEU A 11 10.03 18.41 -4.67
CA LEU A 11 8.58 18.36 -4.88
C LEU A 11 8.20 17.49 -6.09
N GLY A 12 8.93 17.62 -7.20
CA GLY A 12 8.70 16.81 -8.40
C GLY A 12 8.96 15.32 -8.16
N VAL A 13 10.02 14.99 -7.42
CA VAL A 13 10.30 13.60 -7.04
C VAL A 13 9.18 13.03 -6.16
N VAL A 14 8.75 13.78 -5.15
CA VAL A 14 7.64 13.37 -4.26
C VAL A 14 6.37 13.12 -5.05
N GLN A 15 6.04 13.98 -6.01
CA GLN A 15 4.86 13.79 -6.86
C GLN A 15 4.94 12.47 -7.64
N GLN A 16 6.07 12.21 -8.29
CA GLN A 16 6.27 10.98 -9.06
C GLN A 16 6.19 9.74 -8.17
N VAL A 17 6.84 9.80 -7.00
CA VAL A 17 6.85 8.71 -6.03
C VAL A 17 5.45 8.47 -5.45
N VAL A 18 4.72 9.52 -5.08
CA VAL A 18 3.33 9.39 -4.59
C VAL A 18 2.40 8.88 -5.70
N GLY A 19 2.59 9.30 -6.94
CA GLY A 19 1.84 8.80 -8.09
C GLY A 19 2.04 7.29 -8.29
N SER A 20 3.30 6.83 -8.28
CA SER A 20 3.62 5.39 -8.34
C SER A 20 3.16 4.63 -7.09
N PHE A 21 3.24 5.25 -5.92
CA PHE A 21 2.73 4.69 -4.68
C PHE A 21 1.23 4.43 -4.75
N LEU A 22 0.43 5.38 -5.24
CA LEU A 22 -1.02 5.21 -5.35
C LEU A 22 -1.39 4.04 -6.26
N ASP A 23 -0.71 3.88 -7.40
CA ASP A 23 -0.96 2.73 -8.29
C ASP A 23 -0.63 1.41 -7.60
N ASN A 24 0.59 1.29 -7.07
CA ASN A 24 1.04 0.06 -6.45
C ASN A 24 0.25 -0.26 -5.17
N PHE A 25 -0.15 0.77 -4.42
CA PHE A 25 -0.94 0.61 -3.20
C PHE A 25 -2.35 0.11 -3.49
N PHE A 26 -3.06 0.69 -4.47
CA PHE A 26 -4.41 0.25 -4.81
C PHE A 26 -4.45 -1.08 -5.57
N ASP A 27 -3.38 -1.43 -6.30
CA ASP A 27 -3.28 -2.74 -6.95
C ASP A 27 -3.14 -3.88 -5.92
N GLN A 28 -2.31 -3.65 -4.89
CA GLN A 28 -2.07 -4.59 -3.79
C GLN A 28 -3.16 -4.53 -2.70
N ASN A 29 -3.81 -3.39 -2.52
CA ASN A 29 -4.80 -3.14 -1.45
C ASN A 29 -6.09 -2.50 -2.00
N PRO A 30 -6.88 -3.21 -2.80
CA PRO A 30 -8.06 -2.65 -3.47
C PRO A 30 -9.15 -2.18 -2.49
N ILE A 31 -9.21 -2.73 -1.29
CA ILE A 31 -10.19 -2.34 -0.26
C ILE A 31 -9.76 -1.15 0.60
N SER A 32 -8.50 -0.72 0.47
CA SER A 32 -7.96 0.39 1.25
C SER A 32 -8.43 1.74 0.70
N GLN A 33 -8.38 2.76 1.54
CA GLN A 33 -8.72 4.14 1.18
C GLN A 33 -7.54 5.05 1.52
N VAL A 34 -7.32 6.07 0.70
CA VAL A 34 -6.23 7.03 0.86
C VAL A 34 -6.79 8.45 0.90
N SER A 35 -6.17 9.32 1.67
CA SER A 35 -6.38 10.77 1.63
C SER A 35 -5.01 11.46 1.53
N LEU A 36 -4.93 12.49 0.69
CA LEU A 36 -3.74 13.33 0.56
C LEU A 36 -3.93 14.60 1.38
N VAL A 37 -2.93 14.91 2.21
CA VAL A 37 -2.89 16.11 3.04
C VAL A 37 -1.58 16.83 2.78
N GLU A 38 -1.66 18.14 2.52
CA GLU A 38 -0.50 18.99 2.29
C GLU A 38 -0.23 19.87 3.51
N LEU A 39 1.04 20.01 3.90
CA LEU A 39 1.45 20.92 4.97
C LEU A 39 2.06 22.19 4.37
N ARG A 40 1.36 23.32 4.47
CA ARG A 40 1.78 24.59 3.90
C ARG A 40 1.35 25.77 4.78
N GLY A 41 2.22 26.77 4.90
CA GLY A 41 1.91 28.03 5.60
C GLY A 41 1.55 27.85 7.08
N GLY A 42 2.15 26.87 7.76
CA GLY A 42 1.84 26.55 9.14
C GLY A 42 0.52 25.80 9.34
N LYS A 43 -0.18 25.46 8.26
CA LYS A 43 -1.46 24.75 8.25
C LYS A 43 -1.33 23.43 7.50
N ALA A 44 -2.36 22.61 7.67
CA ALA A 44 -2.55 21.44 6.85
C ALA A 44 -3.85 21.58 6.08
N GLU A 45 -3.72 21.34 4.80
CA GLU A 45 -4.79 21.44 3.83
C GLU A 45 -5.06 20.04 3.32
N LYS A 46 -6.27 19.54 3.57
CA LYS A 46 -6.70 18.28 2.99
C LYS A 46 -6.91 18.48 1.49
N LEU A 47 -6.12 17.79 0.66
CA LEU A 47 -6.20 17.89 -0.79
C LEU A 47 -7.32 17.01 -1.36
N THR A 48 -7.50 15.83 -0.78
CA THR A 48 -8.54 14.87 -1.17
C THR A 48 -9.14 14.22 0.04
N GLU A 49 -10.45 13.98 0.02
CA GLU A 49 -11.11 13.13 1.01
C GLU A 49 -10.63 11.68 0.94
N LEU A 50 -10.96 10.89 1.96
CA LEU A 50 -10.63 9.48 2.03
C LEU A 50 -11.38 8.74 0.91
N SER A 51 -10.65 8.20 -0.07
CA SER A 51 -11.28 7.56 -1.24
C SER A 51 -10.42 6.40 -1.78
N GLY A 52 -11.03 5.51 -2.55
CA GLY A 52 -10.34 4.43 -3.26
C GLY A 52 -9.91 4.79 -4.70
N ASN A 53 -10.14 6.03 -5.15
CA ASN A 53 -9.97 6.40 -6.56
C ASN A 53 -8.57 6.99 -6.82
N SER A 54 -7.63 6.17 -7.29
CA SER A 54 -6.26 6.58 -7.64
C SER A 54 -6.21 7.78 -8.61
N ARG A 55 -7.06 7.77 -9.66
CA ARG A 55 -7.10 8.85 -10.67
C ARG A 55 -7.50 10.19 -10.06
N HIS A 56 -8.49 10.19 -9.18
CA HIS A 56 -8.91 11.40 -8.48
C HIS A 56 -7.76 12.01 -7.66
N HIS A 57 -7.04 11.17 -6.91
CA HIS A 57 -5.89 11.60 -6.10
C HIS A 57 -4.75 12.16 -6.96
N LYS A 58 -4.41 11.49 -8.06
CA LYS A 58 -3.35 11.94 -8.99
C LYS A 58 -3.67 13.27 -9.66
N ASN A 59 -4.89 13.43 -10.17
CA ASN A 59 -5.30 14.67 -10.82
C ASN A 59 -5.23 15.85 -9.85
N LYS A 60 -5.68 15.67 -8.60
CA LYS A 60 -5.59 16.69 -7.55
C LYS A 60 -4.15 17.02 -7.17
N LEU A 61 -3.28 16.00 -7.12
CA LEU A 61 -1.86 16.19 -6.87
C LEU A 61 -1.17 17.00 -8.00
N GLU A 62 -1.49 16.71 -9.26
CA GLU A 62 -0.99 17.43 -10.43
C GLU A 62 -1.47 18.89 -10.46
N GLU A 63 -2.76 19.13 -10.21
CA GLU A 63 -3.36 20.46 -10.11
C GLU A 63 -2.66 21.32 -9.05
N ARG A 64 -2.41 20.73 -7.86
CA ARG A 64 -1.69 21.42 -6.79
C ARG A 64 -0.25 21.72 -7.15
N LEU A 65 0.45 20.81 -7.83
CA LEU A 65 1.82 21.05 -8.25
C LEU A 65 1.91 22.18 -9.28
N ALA A 66 0.95 22.28 -10.20
CA ALA A 66 0.86 23.41 -11.12
C ALA A 66 0.71 24.75 -10.36
N ALA A 67 -0.12 24.77 -9.32
CA ALA A 67 -0.30 25.95 -8.45
C ALA A 67 0.95 26.29 -7.59
N HIS A 68 1.80 25.30 -7.27
CA HIS A 68 3.07 25.53 -6.56
C HIS A 68 4.16 26.16 -7.43
N ARG A 69 4.12 25.96 -8.75
CA ARG A 69 5.06 26.63 -9.66
C ARG A 69 4.84 28.16 -9.70
N SER A 70 3.65 28.62 -9.30
CA SER A 70 3.22 30.02 -9.32
C SER A 70 3.13 30.70 -7.95
N ALA A 71 3.17 29.95 -6.84
CA ALA A 71 2.98 30.50 -5.49
C ALA A 71 4.21 30.29 -4.58
N GLY A 72 4.64 31.36 -3.90
CA GLY A 72 5.83 31.40 -3.04
C GLY A 72 5.87 30.39 -1.88
N ALA A 73 7.07 30.23 -1.31
CA ALA A 73 7.40 29.22 -0.31
C ALA A 73 6.73 29.50 1.06
N GLY A 74 5.88 28.56 1.53
CA GLY A 74 5.35 28.56 2.89
C GLY A 74 6.02 27.50 3.77
N MET A 75 6.10 27.74 5.08
CA MET A 75 6.64 26.76 6.04
C MET A 75 5.61 25.64 6.34
N PRO A 76 6.01 24.37 6.46
CA PRO A 76 5.12 23.27 6.86
C PRO A 76 4.85 23.25 8.38
N SER A 77 3.74 22.64 8.82
CA SER A 77 3.39 22.44 10.25
C SER A 77 2.76 21.06 10.49
N MET A 78 3.35 20.29 11.41
CA MET A 78 2.85 18.95 11.76
C MET A 78 1.56 18.97 12.59
N ARG A 79 1.36 20.01 13.42
CA ARG A 79 0.19 20.08 14.32
C ARG A 79 -1.13 20.11 13.55
N ALA A 80 -1.11 20.67 12.36
CA ALA A 80 -2.30 20.75 11.53
C ALA A 80 -2.48 19.48 10.68
N GLY A 81 -1.40 18.76 10.34
CA GLY A 81 -1.38 17.62 9.38
C GLY A 81 -2.26 16.44 9.74
N VAL A 82 -2.65 16.40 11.00
CA VAL A 82 -3.34 15.30 11.63
C VAL A 82 -4.85 15.64 11.65
N VAL A 83 -5.47 15.58 10.48
CA VAL A 83 -6.92 15.71 10.30
C VAL A 83 -7.54 14.31 10.32
N TRP A 84 -8.14 13.95 11.45
CA TRP A 84 -8.78 12.65 11.66
C TRP A 84 -10.22 12.63 11.15
N ASP A 85 -10.61 11.55 10.47
CA ASP A 85 -12.01 11.12 10.42
C ASP A 85 -12.16 9.81 11.23
N LYS A 86 -13.20 9.71 12.05
CA LYS A 86 -13.42 8.65 13.06
C LYS A 86 -13.96 7.33 12.49
N ARG A 87 -14.08 7.20 11.16
CA ARG A 87 -14.96 6.20 10.54
C ARG A 87 -14.32 4.87 10.11
N SER A 88 -13.01 4.68 10.19
CA SER A 88 -12.38 3.45 9.67
C SER A 88 -11.19 2.96 10.50
N SER A 89 -11.21 1.66 10.79
CA SER A 89 -10.26 0.93 11.62
C SER A 89 -8.99 0.48 10.86
N TYR A 90 -8.36 1.36 10.08
CA TYR A 90 -7.18 0.98 9.28
C TYR A 90 -6.03 2.01 9.31
N ASP A 91 -4.82 1.45 9.24
CA ASP A 91 -3.47 2.04 9.21
C ASP A 91 -3.38 3.36 8.41
N VAL A 92 -3.40 4.51 9.11
CA VAL A 92 -3.25 5.83 8.47
C VAL A 92 -1.78 6.08 8.14
N ARG A 93 -1.37 5.78 6.90
CA ARG A 93 0.00 6.00 6.42
C ARG A 93 0.22 7.45 6.01
N ILE A 94 0.67 8.27 6.95
CA ILE A 94 0.99 9.69 6.72
C ILE A 94 2.39 9.79 6.11
N PHE A 95 2.51 10.02 4.79
CA PHE A 95 3.79 10.41 4.18
C PHE A 95 4.14 11.87 4.53
N GLU A 96 4.70 12.09 5.71
CA GLU A 96 5.10 13.43 6.15
C GLU A 96 6.53 13.76 5.69
N LEU A 97 6.64 14.53 4.61
CA LEU A 97 7.92 15.01 4.10
C LEU A 97 8.30 16.37 4.75
N MET A 98 8.68 16.35 6.05
CA MET A 98 9.32 17.43 6.87
C MET A 98 8.66 18.83 6.96
N ARG A 99 8.64 19.58 8.09
CA ARG A 99 9.56 19.76 9.23
C ARG A 99 8.73 19.97 10.54
N PRO A 100 9.10 19.34 11.67
CA PRO A 100 8.45 19.48 12.98
C PRO A 100 8.39 20.89 13.55
N GLY A 101 7.25 21.55 13.40
CA GLY A 101 6.92 22.81 14.10
C GLY A 101 5.76 22.60 15.07
N GLY A 102 5.99 21.89 16.18
CA GLY A 102 5.03 21.79 17.27
C GLY A 102 5.05 20.44 17.99
N HIS A 103 4.90 20.48 19.31
CA HIS A 103 4.66 19.31 20.15
C HIS A 103 3.33 18.68 19.70
N LEU A 104 3.36 17.55 19.00
CA LEU A 104 2.19 16.70 18.84
C LEU A 104 1.86 16.08 20.20
N SER A 105 0.57 15.87 20.44
CA SER A 105 0.14 15.10 21.60
C SER A 105 0.21 13.62 21.26
N ASP A 106 1.41 13.06 21.23
CA ASP A 106 1.70 11.66 20.85
C ASP A 106 0.79 10.65 21.57
N TYR A 107 0.36 11.02 22.78
CA TYR A 107 -0.60 10.26 23.59
C TYR A 107 -1.97 10.06 22.92
N ARG A 108 -2.47 11.06 22.17
CA ARG A 108 -3.76 10.95 21.45
C ARG A 108 -3.68 9.96 20.31
N LEU A 109 -2.56 9.97 19.58
CA LEU A 109 -2.30 9.06 18.46
C LEU A 109 -2.23 7.61 18.93
N LYS A 110 -1.48 7.37 20.02
CA LYS A 110 -1.37 6.05 20.62
C LYS A 110 -2.72 5.54 21.15
N SER A 111 -3.49 6.40 21.82
CA SER A 111 -4.82 6.03 22.32
C SER A 111 -5.83 5.74 21.21
N ALA A 112 -5.65 6.34 20.03
CA ALA A 112 -6.46 6.09 18.85
C ALA A 112 -6.04 4.81 18.09
N GLY A 113 -4.93 4.17 18.48
CA GLY A 113 -4.41 2.98 17.81
C GLY A 113 -3.79 3.26 16.45
N VAL A 114 -3.20 4.44 16.26
CA VAL A 114 -2.75 4.85 14.93
C VAL A 114 -1.24 4.86 14.82
N LYS A 115 -0.76 4.19 13.77
CA LYS A 115 0.64 4.01 13.42
C LYS A 115 1.10 5.12 12.48
N VAL A 116 2.25 5.74 12.79
CA VAL A 116 2.79 6.85 11.99
C VAL A 116 4.14 6.46 11.40
N ASN A 117 4.17 6.23 10.08
CA ASN A 117 5.40 5.96 9.33
C ASN A 117 5.89 7.25 8.65
N ILE A 118 7.15 7.63 8.85
CA ILE A 118 7.70 8.89 8.32
C ILE A 118 8.90 8.60 7.43
N VAL A 119 8.94 9.23 6.26
CA VAL A 119 10.09 9.22 5.34
C VAL A 119 10.68 10.63 5.28
N GLY A 120 11.79 10.83 5.97
CA GLY A 120 12.55 12.08 5.96
C GLY A 120 13.42 12.23 4.71
N MET A 121 13.66 13.47 4.29
CA MET A 121 14.64 13.78 3.25
C MET A 121 15.86 14.47 3.85
N ALA A 122 17.06 13.98 3.52
CA ALA A 122 18.38 14.49 3.88
C ALA A 122 18.78 14.40 5.37
N ALA A 123 17.92 14.74 6.32
CA ALA A 123 18.30 14.77 7.74
C ALA A 123 17.27 14.10 8.66
N GLU A 124 17.78 13.42 9.68
CA GLU A 124 17.00 12.85 10.78
C GLU A 124 16.51 13.94 11.72
N LEU A 125 15.25 13.83 12.14
CA LEU A 125 14.63 14.72 13.11
C LEU A 125 14.24 13.94 14.37
N TYR A 126 14.81 14.33 15.50
CA TYR A 126 14.56 13.68 16.79
C TYR A 126 13.07 13.55 17.12
N VAL A 127 12.29 14.63 16.88
CA VAL A 127 10.84 14.63 17.13
C VAL A 127 10.11 13.64 16.22
N ALA A 128 10.45 13.57 14.94
CA ALA A 128 9.83 12.63 14.00
C ALA A 128 10.12 11.18 14.41
N ARG A 129 11.36 10.88 14.80
CA ARG A 129 11.73 9.56 15.33
C ARG A 129 10.96 9.20 16.59
N ALA A 130 10.80 10.15 17.52
CA ALA A 130 10.07 9.94 18.77
C ALA A 130 8.59 9.63 18.51
N VAL A 131 7.95 10.34 17.59
CA VAL A 131 6.53 10.12 17.21
C VAL A 131 6.34 8.74 16.58
N SER A 132 7.14 8.39 15.58
CA SER A 132 7.05 7.07 14.93
C SER A 132 7.29 5.93 15.91
N LYS A 133 8.30 6.03 16.78
CA LYS A 133 8.59 4.99 17.78
C LYS A 133 7.46 4.83 18.80
N ARG A 134 6.85 5.93 19.24
CA ARG A 134 5.73 5.89 20.22
C ARG A 134 4.44 5.32 19.65
N THR A 135 4.25 5.42 18.34
CA THR A 135 3.05 4.96 17.62
C THR A 135 3.20 3.56 17.03
N GLY A 136 4.33 2.87 17.24
CA GLY A 136 4.61 1.56 16.64
C GLY A 136 4.88 1.63 15.13
N GLY A 137 5.20 2.83 14.64
CA GLY A 137 5.56 3.12 13.25
C GLY A 137 7.07 3.05 12.99
N SER A 138 7.45 3.37 11.76
CA SER A 138 8.84 3.37 11.29
C SER A 138 9.28 4.77 10.85
N TYR A 139 10.57 5.09 11.04
CA TYR A 139 11.17 6.32 10.54
C TYR A 139 12.38 5.98 9.69
N SER A 140 12.42 6.50 8.47
CA SER A 140 13.51 6.30 7.52
C SER A 140 13.95 7.64 6.92
N VAL A 141 15.23 7.75 6.54
CA VAL A 141 15.80 8.96 5.96
C VAL A 141 16.41 8.65 4.61
N ALA A 142 15.90 9.29 3.56
CA ALA A 142 16.40 9.16 2.21
C ALA A 142 17.42 10.25 1.87
N THR A 143 18.56 9.84 1.32
CA THR A 143 19.61 10.74 0.80
C THR A 143 19.44 11.01 -0.70
N HIS A 144 18.90 10.05 -1.45
CA HIS A 144 18.73 10.12 -2.90
C HIS A 144 17.28 9.87 -3.34
N ALA A 145 16.91 10.36 -4.53
CA ALA A 145 15.56 10.24 -5.07
C ALA A 145 15.08 8.78 -5.22
N VAL A 146 15.98 7.86 -5.59
CA VAL A 146 15.67 6.42 -5.70
C VAL A 146 15.33 5.85 -4.33
N GLN A 147 16.10 6.19 -3.31
CA GLN A 147 15.85 5.74 -1.94
C GLN A 147 14.50 6.26 -1.39
N VAL A 148 14.08 7.47 -1.77
CA VAL A 148 12.74 7.99 -1.43
C VAL A 148 11.67 7.09 -2.01
N ARG A 149 11.82 6.70 -3.29
CA ARG A 149 10.89 5.80 -3.97
C ARG A 149 10.80 4.47 -3.24
N ASP A 150 11.94 3.84 -2.97
CA ASP A 150 11.98 2.51 -2.36
C ASP A 150 11.41 2.52 -0.93
N MET A 151 11.77 3.53 -0.13
CA MET A 151 11.24 3.68 1.23
C MET A 151 9.73 3.91 1.25
N VAL A 152 9.21 4.69 0.31
CA VAL A 152 7.76 4.90 0.18
C VAL A 152 7.04 3.64 -0.28
N LEU A 153 7.60 2.94 -1.28
CA LEU A 153 7.01 1.72 -1.82
C LEU A 153 7.03 0.55 -0.84
N LYS A 154 7.95 0.50 0.13
CA LYS A 154 7.89 -0.49 1.23
C LYS A 154 6.59 -0.39 2.04
N HIS A 155 5.95 0.77 2.04
CA HIS A 155 4.65 0.99 2.65
C HIS A 155 3.49 0.75 1.67
N THR A 156 3.66 -0.06 0.63
CA THR A 156 2.49 -0.58 -0.12
C THR A 156 1.89 -1.79 0.58
N SER A 157 2.71 -2.67 1.14
CA SER A 157 2.23 -3.86 1.85
C SER A 157 1.70 -3.52 3.25
N PRO A 158 0.57 -4.10 3.70
CA PRO A 158 0.04 -3.88 5.04
C PRO A 158 1.09 -4.24 6.10
N SER A 159 1.21 -3.39 7.13
CA SER A 159 2.11 -3.67 8.24
C SER A 159 1.44 -4.72 9.11
N PRO A 160 2.18 -5.68 9.67
CA PRO A 160 1.64 -6.55 10.70
C PRO A 160 1.03 -5.71 11.81
N VAL A 161 -0.18 -6.08 12.24
CA VAL A 161 -0.79 -5.50 13.44
C VAL A 161 -0.03 -6.10 14.61
N GLU A 162 0.63 -5.27 15.42
CA GLU A 162 1.22 -5.76 16.66
C GLU A 162 0.08 -6.27 17.55
N GLU A 163 0.15 -7.54 17.95
CA GLU A 163 -0.69 -8.08 19.00
C GLU A 163 -0.47 -7.23 20.25
N GLY A 164 -1.51 -6.50 20.67
CA GLY A 164 -1.40 -5.67 21.85
C GLY A 164 -0.93 -6.49 23.05
N GLU A 165 0.03 -5.96 23.81
CA GLU A 165 0.47 -6.52 25.09
C GLU A 165 -0.75 -6.84 25.97
N GLY A 166 -1.17 -8.11 25.99
CA GLY A 166 -2.37 -8.53 26.71
C GLY A 166 -3.22 -9.64 26.09
N GLY A 167 -2.84 -10.29 24.99
CA GLY A 167 -3.41 -11.59 24.54
C GLY A 167 -4.93 -11.63 24.33
N LYS A 168 -5.60 -10.49 24.37
CA LYS A 168 -7.02 -10.33 24.07
C LYS A 168 -7.09 -9.73 22.68
N GLU A 169 -7.14 -10.61 21.68
CA GLU A 169 -7.63 -10.26 20.36
C GLU A 169 -8.92 -9.46 20.54
N LYS A 170 -8.89 -8.16 20.28
CA LYS A 170 -10.15 -7.44 20.07
C LYS A 170 -10.73 -8.10 18.82
N PRO A 171 -11.91 -8.75 18.88
CA PRO A 171 -12.49 -9.35 17.69
C PRO A 171 -12.54 -8.23 16.66
N ALA A 172 -11.83 -8.43 15.54
CA ALA A 172 -11.83 -7.49 14.45
C ALA A 172 -13.29 -7.19 14.14
N ALA A 173 -13.72 -5.94 14.33
CA ALA A 173 -15.11 -5.57 14.16
C ALA A 173 -15.53 -6.01 12.75
N GLY A 174 -16.38 -7.03 12.67
CA GLY A 174 -16.75 -7.66 11.41
C GLY A 174 -17.28 -6.61 10.45
N MET A 175 -16.60 -6.40 9.34
CA MET A 175 -17.03 -5.46 8.32
C MET A 175 -17.95 -6.17 7.34
N TRP A 176 -19.19 -5.70 7.22
CA TRP A 176 -20.12 -6.19 6.21
C TRP A 176 -19.68 -5.69 4.84
N VAL A 177 -19.50 -6.62 3.90
CA VAL A 177 -19.14 -6.36 2.51
C VAL A 177 -20.23 -6.90 1.59
N GLY A 178 -20.46 -6.22 0.46
CA GLY A 178 -21.43 -6.61 -0.55
C GLY A 178 -20.75 -7.00 -1.86
N PHE A 179 -21.17 -8.11 -2.46
CA PHE A 179 -20.74 -8.55 -3.78
C PHE A 179 -21.81 -8.17 -4.82
N PRO A 180 -21.63 -7.05 -5.54
CA PRO A 180 -22.64 -6.58 -6.47
C PRO A 180 -22.65 -7.40 -7.76
N ARG A 181 -23.81 -7.48 -8.40
CA ARG A 181 -23.95 -8.08 -9.74
C ARG A 181 -23.72 -7.03 -10.81
N LYS A 182 -23.14 -7.43 -11.94
CA LYS A 182 -23.01 -6.54 -13.09
C LYS A 182 -24.39 -6.27 -13.69
N SER A 183 -24.76 -5.00 -13.79
CA SER A 183 -25.97 -4.54 -14.44
C SER A 183 -25.66 -4.11 -15.88
N TYR A 184 -26.44 -4.62 -16.82
CA TYR A 184 -26.26 -4.40 -18.27
C TYR A 184 -27.18 -3.30 -18.83
N GLY A 185 -27.75 -2.45 -17.97
CA GLY A 185 -28.55 -1.30 -18.40
C GLY A 185 -27.74 -0.25 -19.17
N ALA A 186 -28.42 0.75 -19.75
CA ALA A 186 -27.85 1.75 -20.68
C ALA A 186 -26.61 2.51 -20.16
N LEU A 187 -26.42 2.63 -18.85
CA LEU A 187 -25.25 3.30 -18.25
C LEU A 187 -24.15 2.34 -17.78
N GLY A 188 -24.40 1.03 -17.77
CA GLY A 188 -23.51 0.01 -17.21
C GLY A 188 -23.22 0.23 -15.71
N GLY A 189 -22.97 -0.84 -14.97
CA GLY A 189 -22.48 -0.69 -13.59
C GLY A 189 -22.64 -1.92 -12.73
N TRP A 190 -22.56 -1.71 -11.43
CA TRP A 190 -22.60 -2.72 -10.38
C TRP A 190 -23.78 -2.45 -9.46
N GLN A 191 -24.70 -3.39 -9.38
CA GLN A 191 -25.90 -3.27 -8.55
C GLN A 191 -25.61 -3.73 -7.13
N CYS A 192 -25.83 -2.84 -6.16
CA CYS A 192 -25.67 -3.15 -4.74
C CYS A 192 -26.70 -4.20 -4.27
N PRO A 193 -26.28 -5.24 -3.54
CA PRO A 193 -27.19 -6.30 -3.07
C PRO A 193 -28.14 -5.86 -1.94
N ARG A 194 -27.90 -4.71 -1.29
CA ARG A 194 -28.73 -4.19 -0.19
C ARG A 194 -29.66 -3.07 -0.63
N CYS A 195 -29.12 -2.07 -1.31
CA CYS A 195 -29.83 -0.84 -1.70
C CYS A 195 -30.40 -0.92 -3.14
N MET A 196 -29.99 -1.90 -3.95
CA MET A 196 -30.28 -2.03 -5.39
C MET A 196 -29.83 -0.85 -6.27
N ASP A 197 -29.13 0.13 -5.69
CA ASP A 197 -28.49 1.23 -6.39
C ASP A 197 -27.38 0.75 -7.33
N VAL A 198 -27.12 1.51 -8.39
CA VAL A 198 -26.12 1.17 -9.41
C VAL A 198 -24.90 2.06 -9.26
N VAL A 199 -23.77 1.44 -8.90
CA VAL A 199 -22.48 2.12 -8.79
C VAL A 199 -21.67 1.88 -10.08
N LYS A 200 -21.00 2.92 -10.58
CA LYS A 200 -20.26 2.85 -11.85
C LYS A 200 -19.05 1.91 -11.78
N GLU A 201 -18.28 1.99 -10.69
CA GLU A 201 -17.03 1.24 -10.49
C GLU A 201 -16.95 0.70 -9.07
N ILE A 202 -16.33 -0.47 -8.92
CA ILE A 202 -15.98 -1.08 -7.63
C ILE A 202 -14.46 -1.29 -7.62
N PRO A 203 -13.77 -1.17 -6.47
CA PRO A 203 -14.29 -1.06 -5.10
C PRO A 203 -14.84 0.33 -4.74
N ALA A 204 -16.02 0.39 -4.10
CA ALA A 204 -16.65 1.64 -3.69
C ALA A 204 -17.69 1.43 -2.59
N ASP A 205 -18.09 2.50 -1.89
CA ASP A 205 -19.16 2.46 -0.89
C ASP A 205 -20.53 2.78 -1.58
N CYS A 206 -21.61 2.02 -1.32
CA CYS A 206 -22.96 2.37 -1.86
C CYS A 206 -23.36 3.75 -1.31
N GLY A 207 -23.67 4.70 -2.20
CA GLY A 207 -24.06 6.06 -1.83
C GLY A 207 -25.34 6.14 -0.99
N LEU A 208 -26.23 5.14 -1.10
CA LEU A 208 -27.48 5.09 -0.34
C LEU A 208 -27.38 4.38 1.01
N CYS A 209 -26.73 3.21 1.07
CA CYS A 209 -26.70 2.37 2.29
C CYS A 209 -25.33 2.28 2.98
N GLY A 210 -24.28 2.87 2.40
CA GLY A 210 -22.92 2.84 2.96
C GLY A 210 -22.25 1.47 2.97
N LEU A 211 -22.84 0.44 2.34
CA LEU A 211 -22.25 -0.89 2.25
C LEU A 211 -21.02 -0.85 1.33
N LYS A 212 -19.89 -1.41 1.78
CA LYS A 212 -18.69 -1.56 0.95
C LYS A 212 -18.95 -2.58 -0.15
N LEU A 213 -18.84 -2.18 -1.41
CA LEU A 213 -19.04 -3.02 -2.58
C LEU A 213 -17.69 -3.43 -3.17
N LEU A 214 -17.51 -4.73 -3.33
CA LEU A 214 -16.26 -5.34 -3.80
C LEU A 214 -16.54 -6.61 -4.58
N SER A 215 -15.61 -7.02 -5.44
CA SER A 215 -15.67 -8.30 -6.14
C SER A 215 -14.84 -9.35 -5.40
N SER A 216 -15.10 -10.62 -5.68
CA SER A 216 -14.26 -11.73 -5.21
C SER A 216 -12.79 -11.54 -5.58
N SER A 217 -12.51 -11.02 -6.78
CA SER A 217 -11.15 -10.73 -7.25
C SER A 217 -10.42 -9.66 -6.43
N HIS A 218 -11.12 -8.62 -5.95
CA HIS A 218 -10.50 -7.60 -5.10
C HIS A 218 -10.13 -8.17 -3.72
N LEU A 219 -10.98 -9.04 -3.17
CA LEU A 219 -10.64 -9.73 -1.94
C LEU A 219 -9.47 -10.71 -2.15
N ALA A 220 -9.54 -11.53 -3.21
CA ALA A 220 -8.48 -12.47 -3.64
C ALA A 220 -7.10 -11.79 -3.69
N ARG A 221 -7.03 -10.62 -4.32
CA ARG A 221 -5.80 -9.81 -4.41
C ARG A 221 -5.28 -9.25 -3.10
N SER A 222 -6.02 -9.33 -2.00
CA SER A 222 -5.51 -8.93 -0.67
C SER A 222 -5.04 -10.15 0.13
N TYR A 223 -5.32 -11.38 -0.31
CA TYR A 223 -4.98 -12.61 0.42
C TYR A 223 -3.49 -12.97 0.37
N HIS A 224 -2.75 -12.54 -0.65
CA HIS A 224 -1.30 -12.83 -0.75
C HIS A 224 -0.49 -12.24 0.41
N HIS A 225 -0.99 -11.18 1.05
CA HIS A 225 -0.40 -10.65 2.28
C HIS A 225 -0.72 -11.51 3.52
N LEU A 226 -1.83 -12.24 3.52
CA LEU A 226 -2.22 -13.14 4.61
C LEU A 226 -1.51 -14.48 4.50
N PHE A 227 -1.28 -14.95 3.28
CA PHE A 227 -0.64 -16.24 2.98
C PHE A 227 0.47 -16.03 1.95
N PRO A 228 1.62 -15.46 2.34
CA PRO A 228 2.73 -15.25 1.41
C PRO A 228 3.31 -16.59 0.95
N VAL A 229 3.74 -16.64 -0.31
CA VAL A 229 4.51 -17.77 -0.84
C VAL A 229 5.81 -17.90 -0.07
N GLN A 230 6.14 -19.12 0.37
CA GLN A 230 7.40 -19.39 1.05
C GLN A 230 8.56 -19.27 0.07
N SER A 231 9.65 -18.65 0.53
CA SER A 231 10.89 -18.56 -0.23
C SER A 231 11.36 -19.96 -0.65
N PHE A 232 11.75 -20.08 -1.92
CA PHE A 232 12.25 -21.35 -2.45
C PHE A 232 13.62 -21.68 -1.87
N HIS A 233 13.88 -22.98 -1.69
CA HIS A 233 15.19 -23.46 -1.29
C HIS A 233 16.10 -23.51 -2.51
N GLU A 234 17.21 -22.78 -2.45
CA GLU A 234 18.27 -22.86 -3.45
C GLU A 234 18.90 -24.26 -3.39
N LEU A 235 18.92 -24.94 -4.54
CA LEU A 235 19.60 -26.22 -4.67
C LEU A 235 21.04 -25.96 -5.11
N GLU A 236 22.01 -26.48 -4.36
CA GLU A 236 23.42 -26.47 -4.74
C GLU A 236 23.62 -27.28 -6.03
N ASP A 237 24.62 -26.90 -6.83
CA ASP A 237 25.00 -27.65 -8.02
C ASP A 237 25.83 -28.86 -7.59
N GLU A 238 25.18 -30.03 -7.51
CA GLU A 238 25.91 -31.29 -7.34
C GLU A 238 26.72 -31.52 -8.64
N GLU A 239 28.05 -31.52 -8.53
CA GLU A 239 29.01 -31.87 -9.61
C GLU A 239 28.91 -33.38 -9.94
N GLY A 240 27.78 -33.80 -10.49
CA GLY A 240 27.51 -35.15 -10.96
C GLY A 240 27.22 -35.16 -12.46
N PRO A 241 27.42 -36.30 -13.16
CA PRO A 241 27.05 -36.40 -14.57
C PRO A 241 25.55 -36.12 -14.73
N ALA A 242 25.21 -35.12 -15.53
CA ALA A 242 23.85 -34.65 -15.78
C ALA A 242 22.99 -35.72 -16.48
N THR A 243 22.49 -36.70 -15.72
CA THR A 243 21.60 -37.75 -16.22
C THR A 243 20.11 -37.40 -16.09
N SER A 244 19.77 -36.27 -15.47
CA SER A 244 18.38 -35.88 -15.20
C SER A 244 17.88 -34.70 -16.03
N THR A 245 16.94 -34.95 -16.94
CA THR A 245 16.26 -33.93 -17.76
C THR A 245 15.08 -33.29 -17.03
N SER A 246 15.30 -32.72 -15.85
CA SER A 246 14.23 -31.97 -15.17
C SER A 246 13.99 -30.64 -15.88
N THR A 247 12.74 -30.28 -16.08
CA THR A 247 12.35 -28.97 -16.61
C THR A 247 11.83 -28.06 -15.49
N CYS A 248 11.95 -26.75 -15.71
CA CYS A 248 11.31 -25.75 -14.88
C CYS A 248 9.79 -25.93 -14.94
N GLY A 249 9.14 -26.08 -13.80
CA GLY A 249 7.68 -26.24 -13.71
C GLY A 249 6.89 -25.01 -14.17
N GLY A 250 7.54 -23.85 -14.32
CA GLY A 250 6.92 -22.62 -14.84
C GLY A 250 7.13 -22.41 -16.34
N CYS A 251 8.39 -22.41 -16.79
CA CYS A 251 8.75 -22.03 -18.16
C CYS A 251 9.26 -23.19 -19.04
N GLY A 252 9.42 -24.40 -18.49
CA GLY A 252 9.87 -25.57 -19.23
C GLY A 252 11.37 -25.62 -19.56
N VAL A 253 12.18 -24.66 -19.11
CA VAL A 253 13.64 -24.66 -19.31
C VAL A 253 14.29 -25.86 -18.61
N LEU A 254 15.26 -26.53 -19.26
CA LEU A 254 15.99 -27.64 -18.66
C LEU A 254 16.90 -27.17 -17.52
N LEU A 255 16.70 -27.74 -16.32
CA LEU A 255 17.41 -27.37 -15.09
C LEU A 255 18.36 -28.46 -14.57
N GLY A 256 18.34 -29.66 -15.13
CA GLY A 256 19.32 -30.70 -14.82
C GLY A 256 19.20 -31.39 -13.44
N LYS A 257 18.19 -31.08 -12.61
CA LYS A 257 18.07 -31.49 -11.19
C LYS A 257 16.80 -32.30 -10.89
N GLU A 258 16.92 -33.48 -10.28
CA GLU A 258 15.75 -34.26 -9.88
C GLU A 258 15.09 -33.71 -8.59
N SER A 259 14.05 -32.90 -8.74
CA SER A 259 13.15 -32.58 -7.62
C SER A 259 11.71 -32.35 -8.09
N LYS A 260 10.76 -32.52 -7.16
CA LYS A 260 9.34 -32.23 -7.41
C LYS A 260 9.14 -30.71 -7.34
N HIS A 261 8.84 -30.08 -8.48
CA HIS A 261 8.67 -28.63 -8.71
C HIS A 261 9.96 -27.80 -8.57
N VAL A 262 10.82 -27.88 -9.59
CA VAL A 262 11.96 -26.98 -9.74
C VAL A 262 11.53 -25.73 -10.50
N PHE A 263 11.91 -24.55 -10.03
CA PHE A 263 11.73 -23.28 -10.74
C PHE A 263 13.09 -22.63 -11.02
N CYS A 264 13.24 -21.99 -12.18
CA CYS A 264 14.42 -21.16 -12.45
C CYS A 264 14.32 -19.83 -11.71
N GLY A 265 15.44 -19.10 -11.54
CA GLY A 265 15.45 -17.81 -10.85
C GLY A 265 14.51 -16.74 -11.45
N LEU A 266 14.22 -16.82 -12.75
CA LEU A 266 13.21 -15.95 -13.39
C LEU A 266 11.78 -16.31 -12.99
N CYS A 267 11.47 -17.61 -12.91
CA CYS A 267 10.17 -18.08 -12.44
C CYS A 267 10.01 -17.83 -10.94
N ASP A 268 11.08 -17.96 -10.15
CA ASP A 268 11.10 -17.60 -8.74
C ASP A 268 10.71 -16.14 -8.52
N GLY A 269 11.40 -15.21 -9.19
CA GLY A 269 11.06 -13.78 -9.16
C GLY A 269 9.63 -13.51 -9.61
N PHE A 270 9.19 -14.12 -10.71
CA PHE A 270 7.82 -13.96 -11.20
C PHE A 270 6.75 -14.47 -10.21
N ILE A 271 7.00 -15.60 -9.56
CA ILE A 271 6.08 -16.18 -8.57
C ILE A 271 5.99 -15.27 -7.35
N HIS A 272 7.12 -14.79 -6.83
CA HIS A 272 7.15 -13.98 -5.62
C HIS A 272 6.68 -12.52 -5.84
N GLU A 273 6.91 -11.95 -7.03
CA GLU A 273 6.60 -10.53 -7.31
C GLU A 273 5.25 -10.29 -8.00
N MET A 274 4.80 -11.22 -8.86
CA MET A 274 3.61 -11.00 -9.70
C MET A 274 2.50 -12.01 -9.44
N LEU A 275 2.82 -13.31 -9.40
CA LEU A 275 1.79 -14.35 -9.32
C LEU A 275 1.26 -14.51 -7.89
N HIS A 276 2.15 -14.40 -6.90
CA HIS A 276 1.89 -14.61 -5.47
C HIS A 276 1.20 -15.96 -5.14
N VAL A 277 1.30 -16.92 -6.05
CA VAL A 277 0.77 -18.28 -5.93
C VAL A 277 1.81 -19.21 -6.53
N CYS A 278 2.17 -20.27 -5.82
CA CYS A 278 3.06 -21.29 -6.34
C CYS A 278 2.26 -22.29 -7.19
N PRO A 279 2.51 -22.39 -8.52
CA PRO A 279 1.76 -23.31 -9.39
C PRO A 279 1.88 -24.78 -8.98
N GLY A 280 3.01 -25.15 -8.35
CA GLY A 280 3.24 -26.50 -7.86
C GLY A 280 2.46 -26.86 -6.59
N CYS A 281 2.07 -25.87 -5.78
CA CYS A 281 1.35 -26.10 -4.52
C CYS A 281 -0.15 -26.28 -4.75
N GLU A 282 -0.77 -25.51 -5.65
CA GLU A 282 -2.21 -25.67 -5.98
C GLU A 282 -2.54 -27.04 -6.57
N GLY A 283 -1.63 -27.60 -7.40
CA GLY A 283 -1.82 -28.92 -7.98
C GLY A 283 -1.96 -30.05 -6.95
N ARG A 284 -1.36 -29.89 -5.76
CA ARG A 284 -1.43 -30.92 -4.69
C ARG A 284 -2.73 -30.90 -3.91
N GLU A 285 -3.35 -29.73 -3.73
CA GLU A 285 -4.64 -29.64 -3.04
C GLU A 285 -5.77 -30.23 -3.89
N ALA A 286 -5.67 -30.12 -5.22
CA ALA A 286 -6.62 -30.71 -6.16
C ALA A 286 -6.52 -32.23 -6.27
N GLU A 287 -5.35 -32.83 -6.06
CA GLU A 287 -5.15 -34.29 -6.05
C GLU A 287 -5.51 -34.94 -4.70
N ALA A 288 -5.67 -34.14 -3.63
CA ALA A 288 -6.03 -34.59 -2.29
C ALA A 288 -7.53 -34.45 -1.96
N SER A 289 -8.34 -33.98 -2.91
CA SER A 289 -9.80 -33.82 -2.80
C SER A 289 -10.54 -34.85 -3.66
#